data_AF-A0A4D4IWF2-F1
#
_entry.id   AF-A0A4D4IWF2-F1
#
_cell.length_a   1.000
_cell.length_b   1.000
_cell.length_c   1.000
_cell.angle_alpha   90.00
_cell.angle_beta   90.00
_cell.angle_gamma   90.00
#
_symmetry.space_group_name_H-M   'P 1'
#
loop_
_entity.id
_entity.type
_entity.pdbx_description
1 polymer ?
#
loop_
_entity_poly.entity_id
_entity_poly.type
_entity_poly.pdbx_seq_one_letter_code
_entity_poly.pdbx_strand_id
1 'polypeptide(L)'
;MVTPSHRGSRRRVSQRTAGSSPIAIVWLQIFRVPYPVLLALFVALMDLIPVVGSTLAGIVVCLVALTVSLPIALATAGYLVAYRLAEDYLLVPKIIGRTVRVPPLVTVVAVLVGGVMLGIIGALVAIPVAAAIGLLLDEVVFPRLDRS
;
A
#
# COMPACT_ATOMS: atom_id res chain seq x y z
N MET A 1 -35.20 25.31 31.48
CA MET A 1 -35.64 24.52 30.30
C MET A 1 -34.45 23.76 29.77
N VAL A 2 -34.67 22.52 29.38
CA VAL A 2 -33.74 21.38 29.41
C VAL A 2 -32.66 21.43 28.29
N THR A 3 -31.42 21.05 28.66
CA THR A 3 -30.23 20.66 27.88
C THR A 3 -30.54 19.64 26.73
N PRO A 4 -29.68 19.36 25.71
CA PRO A 4 -28.25 19.09 25.88
C PRO A 4 -27.27 19.34 24.71
N SER A 5 -26.00 19.17 25.11
CA SER A 5 -24.77 18.89 24.38
C SER A 5 -24.83 18.10 23.06
N HIS A 6 -24.09 18.58 22.06
CA HIS A 6 -23.48 17.72 21.03
C HIS A 6 -21.98 17.54 21.30
N ARG A 7 -21.68 16.68 22.29
CA ARG A 7 -20.44 15.89 22.25
C ARG A 7 -20.68 14.73 21.29
N GLY A 8 -19.76 14.52 20.36
CA GLY A 8 -19.59 13.20 19.73
C GLY A 8 -19.56 13.20 18.21
N SER A 9 -18.35 13.32 17.64
CA SER A 9 -18.02 12.67 16.35
C SER A 9 -16.53 12.65 16.02
N ARG A 10 -15.68 13.39 16.75
CA ARG A 10 -14.21 13.40 16.54
C ARG A 10 -13.48 12.18 17.11
N ARG A 11 -14.02 10.96 16.95
CA ARG A 11 -13.39 9.70 17.43
C ARG A 11 -13.46 8.56 16.43
N ARG A 12 -13.20 8.82 15.14
CA ARG A 12 -13.11 7.75 14.12
C ARG A 12 -11.94 7.92 13.13
N VAL A 13 -10.85 8.56 13.52
CA VAL A 13 -9.69 8.70 12.61
C VAL A 13 -8.39 8.11 13.19
N SER A 14 -8.40 7.57 14.42
CA SER A 14 -7.18 7.19 15.13
C SER A 14 -6.83 5.69 15.17
N GLN A 15 -7.47 4.80 14.39
CA GLN A 15 -7.39 3.36 14.71
C GLN A 15 -7.27 2.35 13.56
N ARG A 16 -6.94 2.71 12.30
CA ARG A 16 -6.99 1.72 11.21
C ARG A 16 -5.81 1.60 10.25
N THR A 17 -4.68 2.25 10.51
CA THR A 17 -3.50 2.17 9.62
C THR A 17 -2.18 2.11 10.40
N ALA A 18 -2.15 1.37 11.51
CA ALA A 18 -0.90 0.71 11.87
C ALA A 18 -0.76 -0.44 10.88
N GLY A 19 0.15 -0.26 9.92
CA GLY A 19 0.29 -1.06 8.70
C GLY A 19 0.44 -2.56 8.96
N SER A 20 0.32 -3.33 7.89
CA SER A 20 0.59 -4.77 7.68
C SER A 20 1.54 -5.53 8.61
N SER A 21 2.41 -4.85 9.36
CA SER A 21 3.46 -5.36 10.22
C SER A 21 3.03 -6.34 11.33
N PRO A 22 1.98 -6.12 12.16
CA PRO A 22 1.69 -7.02 13.27
C PRO A 22 1.18 -8.38 12.77
N ILE A 23 0.50 -8.41 11.63
CA ILE A 23 -0.04 -9.64 11.03
C ILE A 23 1.11 -10.44 10.40
N ALA A 24 2.05 -9.75 9.73
CA ALA A 24 3.29 -10.36 9.24
C ALA A 24 4.14 -10.96 10.38
N ILE A 25 4.26 -10.30 11.54
CA ILE A 25 4.98 -10.84 12.71
C ILE A 25 4.34 -12.14 13.18
N VAL A 26 3.01 -12.16 13.34
CA VAL A 26 2.27 -13.35 13.80
C VAL A 26 2.46 -14.51 12.82
N TRP A 27 2.37 -14.25 11.51
CA TRP A 27 2.62 -15.27 10.49
C TRP A 27 4.03 -15.85 10.57
N LEU A 28 5.06 -14.99 10.59
CA LEU A 28 6.46 -15.42 10.64
C LEU A 28 6.79 -16.19 11.93
N GLN A 29 6.16 -15.82 13.05
CA GLN A 29 6.29 -16.53 14.33
C GLN A 29 5.68 -17.94 14.28
N ILE A 30 4.48 -18.08 13.71
CA ILE A 30 3.79 -19.38 13.58
C ILE A 30 4.62 -20.35 12.73
N PHE A 31 5.17 -19.86 11.63
CA PHE A 31 5.99 -20.66 10.71
C PHE A 31 7.47 -20.75 11.10
N ARG A 32 7.84 -20.22 12.28
CA ARG A 32 9.22 -20.20 12.81
C ARG A 32 10.26 -19.69 11.80
N VAL A 33 9.88 -18.71 10.99
CA VAL A 33 10.79 -18.05 10.06
C VAL A 33 11.78 -17.20 10.87
N PRO A 34 13.10 -17.31 10.62
CA PRO A 34 14.11 -16.61 11.40
C PRO A 34 13.96 -15.07 11.25
N TYR A 35 14.32 -14.36 12.33
CA TYR A 35 14.28 -12.90 12.42
C TYR A 35 12.91 -12.23 12.12
N PRO A 36 11.80 -12.71 12.72
CA PRO A 36 10.45 -12.26 12.37
C PRO A 36 10.21 -10.76 12.64
N VAL A 37 10.77 -10.22 13.72
CA VAL A 37 10.66 -8.79 14.05
C VAL A 37 11.44 -7.93 13.05
N LEU A 38 12.64 -8.37 12.66
CA LEU A 38 13.49 -7.64 11.72
C LEU A 38 12.90 -7.65 10.31
N LEU A 39 12.41 -8.81 9.86
CA LEU A 39 11.71 -8.94 8.58
C LEU A 39 10.43 -8.10 8.56
N ALA A 40 9.64 -8.09 9.64
CA ALA A 40 8.44 -7.29 9.69
C ALA A 40 8.72 -5.78 9.68
N LEU A 41 9.79 -5.34 10.34
CA LEU A 41 10.24 -3.95 10.26
C LEU A 41 10.72 -3.60 8.85
N PHE A 42 11.46 -4.50 8.20
CA PHE A 42 11.89 -4.33 6.81
C PHE A 42 10.70 -4.22 5.86
N VAL A 43 9.71 -5.09 6.00
CA VAL A 43 8.43 -5.02 5.25
C VAL A 43 7.73 -3.70 5.52
N ALA A 44 7.66 -3.24 6.77
CA ALA A 44 7.04 -1.97 7.12
C ALA A 44 7.73 -0.76 6.46
N LEU A 45 9.06 -0.76 6.42
CA LEU A 45 9.85 0.30 5.78
C LEU A 45 9.67 0.29 4.26
N MET A 46 9.62 -0.90 3.65
CA MET A 46 9.41 -1.06 2.23
C MET A 46 7.98 -0.70 1.81
N ASP A 47 6.97 -1.05 2.60
CA ASP A 47 5.57 -0.70 2.34
C ASP A 47 5.31 0.82 2.29
N LEU A 48 6.27 1.65 2.71
CA LEU A 48 6.23 3.11 2.51
C LEU A 48 6.24 3.51 1.02
N ILE A 49 6.79 2.67 0.14
CA ILE A 49 6.77 2.85 -1.32
C ILE A 49 5.79 1.83 -1.91
N PRO A 50 4.54 2.23 -2.20
CA PRO A 50 3.51 1.33 -2.69
C PRO A 50 3.96 0.58 -3.96
N VAL A 51 3.51 -0.66 -4.12
CA VAL A 51 3.82 -1.58 -5.25
C VAL A 51 5.27 -2.06 -5.28
N VAL A 52 6.25 -1.17 -5.21
CA VAL A 52 7.68 -1.52 -5.35
C VAL A 52 8.20 -2.17 -4.07
N GLY A 53 8.02 -1.50 -2.93
CA GLY A 53 8.56 -2.01 -1.68
C GLY A 53 7.80 -3.24 -1.19
N SER A 54 6.49 -3.31 -1.41
CA SER A 54 5.69 -4.49 -1.13
C SER A 54 6.17 -5.74 -1.87
N THR A 55 6.53 -5.56 -3.15
CA THR A 55 7.03 -6.64 -4.01
C THR A 55 8.42 -7.08 -3.59
N LEU A 56 9.34 -6.12 -3.38
CA LEU A 56 10.71 -6.41 -2.93
C LEU A 56 10.72 -7.08 -1.56
N ALA A 57 9.93 -6.59 -0.62
CA ALA A 57 9.81 -7.18 0.71
C ALA A 57 9.24 -8.60 0.65
N GLY A 58 8.21 -8.83 -0.17
CA GLY A 58 7.65 -10.16 -0.39
C GLY A 58 8.68 -11.16 -0.94
N ILE A 59 9.51 -10.73 -1.90
CA ILE A 59 10.59 -11.55 -2.45
C ILE A 59 11.59 -11.93 -1.36
N VAL A 60 12.07 -10.95 -0.59
CA VAL A 60 13.04 -11.20 0.49
C VAL A 60 12.46 -12.14 1.55
N VAL A 61 11.21 -11.92 1.97
CA VAL A 61 10.54 -12.78 2.97
C VAL A 61 10.36 -14.21 2.45
N CYS A 62 10.00 -14.38 1.18
CA CYS A 62 9.89 -15.71 0.57
C CYS A 62 11.26 -16.42 0.47
N LEU A 63 12.33 -15.70 0.13
CA LEU A 63 13.69 -16.24 0.09
C LEU A 63 14.15 -16.69 1.47
N VAL A 64 13.86 -15.92 2.52
CA VAL A 64 14.16 -16.31 3.91
C VAL A 64 13.28 -17.49 4.37
N ALA A 65 12.00 -17.53 3.97
CA ALA A 65 11.15 -18.68 4.28
C ALA A 65 11.63 -19.97 3.60
N LEU A 66 12.26 -19.87 2.43
CA LEU A 66 12.87 -20.99 1.71
C LEU A 66 14.03 -21.63 2.49
N THR A 67 14.73 -20.89 3.33
CA THR A 67 15.79 -21.45 4.18
C THR A 67 15.26 -22.34 5.28
N VAL A 68 13.94 -22.28 5.57
CA VAL A 68 13.29 -23.17 6.54
C VAL A 68 12.80 -24.43 5.84
N SER A 69 11.94 -24.30 4.83
CA SER A 69 11.54 -25.40 3.95
C SER A 69 10.73 -24.92 2.73
N LEU A 70 10.71 -25.72 1.66
CA LEU A 70 9.94 -25.42 0.45
C LEU A 70 8.42 -25.27 0.70
N PRO A 71 7.75 -26.13 1.51
CA PRO A 71 6.34 -25.96 1.81
C PRO A 71 6.04 -24.65 2.57
N ILE A 72 6.93 -24.24 3.48
CA ILE A 72 6.76 -22.99 4.26
C ILE A 72 6.95 -21.76 3.36
N ALA A 73 7.89 -21.81 2.41
CA ALA A 73 8.07 -20.74 1.42
C ALA A 73 6.82 -20.57 0.55
N LEU A 74 6.25 -21.67 0.05
CA LEU A 74 5.02 -21.63 -0.75
C LEU A 74 3.82 -21.14 0.07
N ALA A 75 3.67 -21.59 1.31
CA ALA A 75 2.63 -21.09 2.21
C ALA A 75 2.78 -19.59 2.49
N THR A 76 4.02 -19.12 2.69
CA THR A 76 4.32 -17.71 2.94
C THR A 76 4.05 -16.85 1.70
N ALA A 77 4.42 -17.31 0.51
CA ALA A 77 4.09 -16.65 -0.75
C ALA A 77 2.57 -16.55 -0.94
N GLY A 78 1.85 -17.64 -0.70
CA GLY A 78 0.38 -17.66 -0.77
C GLY A 78 -0.27 -16.69 0.21
N TYR A 79 0.21 -16.64 1.45
CA TYR A 79 -0.24 -15.67 2.45
C TYR A 79 0.03 -14.23 2.02
N LEU A 80 1.22 -13.92 1.54
CA LEU A 80 1.58 -12.57 1.08
C LEU A 80 0.67 -12.13 -0.08
N VAL A 81 0.42 -13.01 -1.05
CA VAL A 81 -0.50 -12.71 -2.17
C VAL A 81 -1.92 -12.50 -1.68
N ALA A 82 -2.45 -13.40 -0.85
CA ALA A 82 -3.80 -13.28 -0.30
C ALA A 82 -3.98 -11.99 0.52
N TYR A 83 -2.96 -11.66 1.32
CA TYR A 83 -2.91 -10.43 2.11
C TYR A 83 -2.92 -9.19 1.22
N ARG A 84 -2.10 -9.16 0.16
CA ARG A 84 -2.08 -8.04 -0.81
C ARG A 84 -3.40 -7.86 -1.52
N LEU A 85 -4.00 -8.95 -2.00
CA LEU A 85 -5.32 -8.88 -2.63
C LEU A 85 -6.38 -8.33 -1.66
N ALA A 86 -6.34 -8.72 -0.39
CA ALA A 86 -7.24 -8.16 0.62
C ALA A 86 -7.00 -6.66 0.87
N GLU A 87 -5.73 -6.23 0.93
CA GLU A 87 -5.37 -4.81 1.04
C GLU A 87 -5.86 -4.00 -0.15
N ASP A 88 -5.48 -4.40 -1.35
CA ASP A 88 -5.71 -3.64 -2.58
C ASP A 88 -7.19 -3.56 -2.95
N TYR A 89 -7.97 -4.63 -2.71
CA TYR A 89 -9.38 -4.67 -3.11
C TYR A 89 -10.36 -4.25 -2.01
N LEU A 90 -10.04 -4.44 -0.72
CA LEU A 90 -10.98 -4.13 0.37
C LEU A 90 -10.55 -2.92 1.21
N LEU A 91 -9.27 -2.78 1.50
CA LEU A 91 -8.78 -1.72 2.40
C LEU A 91 -8.60 -0.40 1.65
N VAL A 92 -7.93 -0.41 0.50
CA VAL A 92 -7.66 0.78 -0.30
C VAL A 92 -8.94 1.53 -0.70
N PRO A 93 -9.96 0.93 -1.35
CA PRO A 93 -11.16 1.65 -1.76
C PRO A 93 -12.07 2.06 -0.59
N LYS A 94 -11.91 1.46 0.59
CA LYS A 94 -12.68 1.80 1.79
C LYS A 94 -12.04 2.93 2.59
N ILE A 95 -10.72 3.09 2.50
CA ILE A 95 -9.96 4.16 3.15
C ILE A 95 -9.91 5.39 2.25
N ILE A 96 -9.68 5.20 0.95
CA ILE A 96 -9.65 6.26 -0.05
C ILE A 96 -11.06 6.40 -0.63
N GLY A 97 -11.83 7.32 -0.05
CA GLY A 97 -13.07 7.80 -0.67
C GLY A 97 -12.77 8.22 -2.11
N ARG A 98 -13.61 7.78 -3.06
CA ARG A 98 -13.44 8.00 -4.49
C ARG A 98 -12.91 9.40 -4.81
N THR A 99 -11.79 9.45 -5.54
CA THR A 99 -11.63 10.11 -6.86
C THR A 99 -10.29 10.80 -6.97
N VAL A 100 -9.36 10.14 -7.64
CA VAL A 100 -8.36 10.79 -8.49
C VAL A 100 -8.44 10.02 -9.79
N ARG A 101 -9.28 10.48 -10.71
CA ARG A 101 -9.41 9.86 -12.03
C ARG A 101 -8.30 10.42 -12.90
N VAL A 102 -7.08 9.96 -12.67
CA VAL A 102 -5.99 10.21 -13.62
C VAL A 102 -6.44 9.60 -14.96
N PRO A 103 -6.58 10.39 -16.04
CA PRO A 103 -7.00 9.85 -17.32
C PRO A 103 -6.04 8.74 -17.75
N PRO A 104 -6.52 7.59 -18.27
CA PRO A 104 -5.66 6.47 -18.67
C PRO A 104 -4.52 6.90 -19.60
N LEU A 105 -4.78 7.89 -20.47
CA LEU A 105 -3.79 8.46 -21.37
C LEU A 105 -2.60 9.08 -20.64
N VAL A 106 -2.85 9.83 -19.55
CA VAL A 106 -1.79 10.46 -18.75
C VAL A 106 -0.92 9.41 -18.08
N THR A 107 -1.53 8.35 -17.55
CA THR A 107 -0.80 7.22 -16.94
C THR A 107 0.06 6.50 -17.97
N VAL A 108 -0.47 6.22 -19.16
CA VAL A 108 0.29 5.57 -20.26
C VAL A 108 1.47 6.43 -20.69
N VAL A 109 1.26 7.74 -20.90
CA VAL A 109 2.34 8.66 -21.26
C VAL A 109 3.40 8.72 -20.16
N ALA A 110 2.99 8.82 -18.89
CA ALA A 110 3.93 8.83 -17.78
C ALA A 110 4.77 7.54 -17.72
N VAL A 111 4.14 6.37 -17.92
CA VAL A 111 4.82 5.07 -17.95
C VAL A 111 5.81 4.98 -19.11
N LEU A 112 5.44 5.47 -20.30
CA LEU A 112 6.34 5.51 -21.45
C LEU A 112 7.54 6.43 -21.19
N VAL A 113 7.30 7.64 -20.67
CA VAL A 113 8.35 8.61 -20.35
C VAL A 113 9.29 8.06 -19.27
N GLY A 114 8.74 7.57 -18.16
CA GLY A 114 9.51 6.94 -17.09
C GLY A 114 10.28 5.71 -17.59
N GLY A 115 9.63 4.90 -18.43
CA GLY A 115 10.21 3.74 -19.09
C GLY A 115 11.43 4.07 -19.94
N VAL A 116 11.38 5.17 -20.70
CA VAL A 116 12.52 5.62 -21.51
C VAL A 116 13.66 6.19 -20.65
N MET A 117 13.34 6.87 -19.54
CA MET A 117 14.35 7.51 -18.69
C MET A 117 15.15 6.52 -17.82
N LEU A 118 14.46 5.59 -17.14
CA LEU A 118 15.06 4.69 -16.14
C LEU A 118 14.74 3.21 -16.42
N GLY A 119 14.25 2.88 -17.61
CA GLY A 119 13.84 1.51 -17.96
C GLY A 119 12.65 1.04 -17.13
N ILE A 120 12.67 -0.23 -16.75
CA ILE A 120 11.59 -0.88 -15.98
C ILE A 120 11.33 -0.14 -14.65
N ILE A 121 12.37 0.34 -13.98
CA ILE A 121 12.21 1.05 -12.70
C ILE A 121 11.45 2.36 -12.90
N GLY A 122 11.76 3.12 -13.96
CA GLY A 122 11.04 4.35 -14.26
C GLY A 122 9.60 4.12 -14.67
N ALA A 123 9.30 3.02 -15.39
CA ALA A 123 7.95 2.62 -15.71
C ALA A 123 7.11 2.29 -14.45
N LEU A 124 7.71 1.62 -13.45
CA LEU A 124 7.02 1.28 -12.19
C LEU A 124 6.73 2.53 -11.34
N VAL A 125 7.67 3.46 -11.25
CA VAL A 125 7.53 4.68 -10.44
C VAL A 125 6.63 5.71 -11.12
N ALA A 126 6.47 5.65 -12.44
CA ALA A 126 5.65 6.61 -13.19
C ALA A 126 4.18 6.65 -12.76
N ILE A 127 3.60 5.50 -12.40
CA ILE A 127 2.18 5.40 -12.02
C ILE A 127 1.88 6.20 -10.73
N PRO A 128 2.53 5.94 -9.59
CA PRO A 128 2.28 6.71 -8.37
C PRO A 128 2.66 8.19 -8.53
N VAL A 129 3.69 8.52 -9.31
CA VAL A 129 4.06 9.91 -9.60
C VAL A 129 2.97 10.62 -10.39
N ALA A 130 2.43 10.00 -11.45
CA ALA A 130 1.31 10.57 -12.22
C ALA A 130 0.07 10.77 -11.35
N ALA A 131 -0.23 9.82 -10.46
CA ALA A 131 -1.32 9.95 -9.49
C ALA A 131 -1.08 11.09 -8.49
N ALA A 132 0.14 11.23 -7.96
CA ALA A 132 0.49 12.32 -7.05
C ALA A 132 0.41 13.68 -7.74
N ILE A 133 0.86 13.79 -8.99
CA ILE A 133 0.74 15.02 -9.79
C ILE A 133 -0.73 15.34 -10.05
N GLY A 134 -1.53 14.35 -10.45
CA GLY A 134 -2.98 14.53 -10.64
C GLY A 134 -3.66 15.06 -9.38
N LEU A 135 -3.36 14.46 -8.23
CA LEU A 135 -3.82 14.92 -6.91
C LEU A 135 -3.43 16.37 -6.62
N LEU A 136 -2.17 16.73 -6.84
CA LEU A 136 -1.69 18.08 -6.57
C LEU A 136 -2.37 19.12 -7.47
N LEU A 137 -2.60 18.79 -8.73
CA LEU A 137 -3.29 19.67 -9.68
C LEU A 137 -4.76 19.87 -9.27
N ASP A 138 -5.45 18.79 -8.90
CA ASP A 138 -6.84 18.86 -8.45
C ASP A 138 -6.97 19.69 -7.16
N GLU A 139 -6.06 19.52 -6.20
CA GLU A 139 -6.11 20.21 -4.90
C GLU A 139 -5.65 21.68 -4.98
N VAL A 140 -4.58 21.98 -5.75
CA VAL A 140 -3.95 23.32 -5.75
C VAL A 140 -4.44 24.21 -6.88
N VAL A 141 -4.68 23.64 -8.08
CA VAL A 141 -5.01 24.42 -9.28
C VAL A 141 -6.52 24.50 -9.50
N PHE A 142 -7.27 23.41 -9.25
CA PHE A 142 -8.71 23.35 -9.46
C PHE A 142 -9.55 23.05 -8.19
N PRO A 143 -9.38 23.78 -7.07
CA PRO A 143 -10.11 23.52 -5.82
C PRO A 143 -11.64 23.77 -5.87
N ARG A 144 -12.26 23.92 -7.04
CA ARG A 144 -13.65 24.42 -7.20
C ARG A 144 -14.61 23.54 -8.01
N LEU A 145 -14.24 22.35 -8.47
CA LEU A 145 -15.16 21.51 -9.27
C LEU A 145 -16.04 20.53 -8.49
N ASP A 146 -15.92 20.47 -7.15
CA ASP A 146 -16.71 19.57 -6.29
C ASP A 146 -18.00 20.21 -5.69
N ARG A 147 -18.45 21.33 -6.25
CA ARG A 147 -19.73 21.97 -5.87
C ARG A 147 -20.67 22.14 -7.08
N SER A 148 -21.00 21.05 -7.77
CA SER A 148 -22.13 21.02 -8.71
C SER A 148 -22.90 19.72 -8.57
#